data_AF-A0AAV0N1R1-F1
#
_entry.id   AF-A0AAV0N1R1-F1
#
_cell.length_a   1.000
_cell.length_b   1.000
_cell.length_c   1.000
_cell.angle_alpha   90.00
_cell.angle_beta   90.00
_cell.angle_gamma   90.00
#
_symmetry.space_group_name_H-M   'P 1'
#
loop_
_entity.id
_entity.type
_entity.pdbx_description
1 polymer ?
#
loop_
_entity_poly.entity_id
_entity_poly.type
_entity_poly.pdbx_seq_one_letter_code
_entity_poly.pdbx_strand_id
1 'polypeptide(L)'
;MFFFNLQHFPLPFRKKHIKLTEQRLKLVSGGRDWTVELCSYKTKHMKLGVGWKSFMEDNSLQLGDVCNFELVSGDPTDVQLRVTIARACA
;
A
#
# COMPACT_ATOMS: atom_id res chain seq x y z
N MET A 1 -5.16 7.70 14.69
CA MET A 1 -4.68 7.78 13.30
C MET A 1 -3.78 6.57 13.05
N PHE A 2 -4.30 5.55 12.37
CA PHE A 2 -3.53 4.35 12.02
C PHE A 2 -2.60 4.67 10.84
N PHE A 3 -1.35 5.01 11.13
CA PHE A 3 -0.32 5.08 10.10
C PHE A 3 0.22 3.66 9.90
N PHE A 4 -0.13 3.00 8.81
CA PHE A 4 0.75 1.96 8.28
C PHE A 4 2.04 2.67 7.85
N ASN A 5 3.11 2.45 8.62
CA ASN A 5 4.43 2.95 8.28
C ASN A 5 4.91 2.13 7.08
N LEU A 6 4.93 2.70 5.86
CA LEU A 6 5.60 2.08 4.70
C LEU A 6 7.13 2.17 4.83
N GLN A 7 7.66 1.99 6.03
CA GLN A 7 9.07 2.26 6.35
C GLN A 7 10.03 1.27 5.69
N HIS A 8 9.55 0.17 5.09
CA HIS A 8 10.39 -0.88 4.53
C HIS A 8 10.01 -1.33 3.11
N PHE A 9 9.57 -0.43 2.23
CA PHE A 9 9.82 -0.72 0.80
C PHE A 9 11.33 -0.61 0.56
N PRO A 10 12.00 -1.67 0.05
CA PRO A 10 13.43 -1.59 -0.24
C PRO A 10 13.72 -0.37 -1.10
N LEU A 11 14.74 0.42 -0.76
CA LEU A 11 15.12 1.61 -1.53
C LEU A 11 15.31 1.33 -3.04
N PRO A 12 15.84 0.17 -3.48
CA PRO A 12 15.91 -0.18 -4.89
C PRO A 12 14.52 -0.32 -5.54
N PHE A 13 13.57 -0.95 -4.84
CA PHE A 13 12.19 -1.09 -5.30
C PHE A 13 11.54 0.28 -5.47
N ARG A 14 11.71 1.16 -4.48
CA ARG A 14 11.19 2.53 -4.54
C ARG A 14 11.73 3.29 -5.74
N LYS A 15 13.05 3.31 -5.94
CA LYS A 15 13.67 4.04 -7.07
C LYS A 15 13.23 3.52 -8.43
N LYS A 16 12.99 2.22 -8.55
CA LYS A 16 12.73 1.56 -9.84
C LYS A 16 11.25 1.57 -10.22
N HIS A 17 10.35 1.50 -9.26
CA HIS A 17 8.92 1.27 -9.50
C HIS A 17 8.01 2.39 -9.00
N ILE A 18 8.55 3.38 -8.27
CA ILE A 18 7.74 4.42 -7.65
C ILE A 18 8.33 5.80 -7.96
N LYS A 19 7.58 6.60 -8.73
CA LYS A 19 7.94 8.00 -8.96
C LYS A 19 7.53 8.82 -7.74
N LEU A 20 8.37 9.77 -7.31
CA LEU A 20 8.19 10.61 -6.10
C LEU A 20 7.07 11.67 -6.24
N THR A 21 6.00 11.33 -6.95
CA THR A 21 4.83 12.17 -7.19
C THR A 21 3.60 11.44 -6.68
N GLU A 22 2.51 12.16 -6.44
CA GLU A 22 1.19 11.60 -6.10
C GLU A 22 0.80 10.54 -7.15
N GLN A 23 1.02 9.27 -6.84
CA GLN A 23 0.68 8.15 -7.70
C GLN A 23 -0.51 7.41 -7.09
N ARG A 24 -1.47 7.06 -7.95
CA ARG A 24 -2.54 6.15 -7.59
C ARG A 24 -2.03 4.73 -7.73
N LEU A 25 -2.15 3.97 -6.66
CA LEU A 25 -1.89 2.53 -6.60
C LEU A 25 -3.22 1.80 -6.61
N LYS A 26 -3.26 0.64 -7.27
CA LYS A 26 -4.37 -0.29 -7.12
C LYS A 26 -3.97 -1.41 -6.17
N LEU A 27 -4.67 -1.53 -5.04
CA LEU A 27 -4.53 -2.65 -4.11
C LEU A 27 -5.53 -3.73 -4.52
N VAL A 28 -5.09 -4.97 -4.71
CA VAL A 28 -5.95 -6.10 -5.09
C VAL A 28 -5.91 -7.15 -3.99
N SER A 29 -7.07 -7.50 -3.43
CA SER A 29 -7.19 -8.52 -2.38
C SER A 29 -8.53 -9.25 -2.49
N GLY A 30 -8.51 -10.59 -2.39
CA GLY A 30 -9.72 -11.40 -2.37
C GLY A 30 -10.67 -11.19 -3.57
N GLY A 31 -10.13 -10.86 -4.75
CA GLY A 31 -10.93 -10.58 -5.96
C GLY A 31 -11.53 -9.17 -6.04
N ARG A 32 -11.26 -8.29 -5.06
CA ARG A 32 -11.65 -6.88 -5.06
C ARG A 32 -10.44 -5.98 -5.24
N ASP A 33 -10.66 -4.76 -5.72
CA ASP A 33 -9.63 -3.74 -5.84
C ASP A 33 -10.00 -2.39 -5.21
N TRP A 34 -8.98 -1.70 -4.72
CA TRP A 34 -9.09 -0.37 -4.10
C TRP A 34 -8.06 0.56 -4.72
N THR A 35 -8.48 1.77 -5.10
CA THR A 35 -7.55 2.82 -5.51
C THR A 35 -7.07 3.57 -4.28
N VAL A 36 -5.75 3.59 -4.07
CA VAL A 36 -5.11 4.22 -2.91
C VAL A 36 -4.04 5.19 -3.40
N GLU A 37 -4.05 6.39 -2.87
CA GLU A 37 -3.03 7.39 -3.19
C GLU A 37 -1.77 7.16 -2.37
N LEU A 38 -0.63 7.34 -3.03
CA LEU A 38 0.67 7.23 -2.42
C LEU A 38 1.25 8.62 -2.24
N CYS A 39 1.31 9.06 -0.98
CA CYS A 39 1.83 10.36 -0.64
C CYS A 39 3.31 10.23 -0.27
N SER A 40 4.18 10.99 -0.95
CA SER A 40 5.55 11.19 -0.50
C SER A 40 5.55 12.25 0.59
N TYR A 41 6.13 11.94 1.76
CA TYR A 41 6.45 12.99 2.72
C TYR A 41 7.81 13.61 2.37
N LYS A 42 8.18 14.77 2.96
CA LYS A 42 9.50 15.43 2.78
C LYS A 42 10.72 14.57 3.21
N THR A 43 10.50 13.29 3.51
CA THR A 43 11.48 12.31 3.98
C THR A 43 11.52 11.11 3.04
N LYS A 44 12.48 10.20 3.24
CA LYS A 44 12.53 8.89 2.56
C LYS A 44 11.38 7.95 2.98
N HIS A 45 10.23 8.47 3.38
CA HIS A 45 9.06 7.70 3.81
C HIS A 45 7.88 8.05 2.90
N MET A 46 7.19 7.01 2.48
CA MET A 46 5.94 7.12 1.76
C MET A 46 4.82 6.72 2.71
N LYS A 47 3.61 7.16 2.43
CA LYS A 47 2.42 6.74 3.16
C LYS A 47 1.30 6.43 2.19
N LEU A 48 0.47 5.44 2.53
CA LEU A 48 -0.82 5.25 1.90
C LEU A 48 -1.77 6.33 2.43
N GLY A 49 -2.26 7.16 1.52
CA GLY A 49 -3.09 8.33 1.79
C GLY A 49 -4.57 8.04 1.54
N VAL A 50 -5.18 8.84 0.65
CA VAL A 50 -6.59 8.71 0.29
C VAL A 50 -6.88 7.28 -0.19
N GLY A 51 -8.03 6.72 0.22
CA GLY A 51 -8.44 5.35 -0.09
C GLY A 51 -7.90 4.27 0.88
N TRP A 52 -6.85 4.56 1.66
CA TRP A 52 -6.32 3.60 2.63
C TRP A 52 -7.32 3.27 3.75
N LYS A 53 -8.04 4.29 4.24
CA LYS A 53 -9.06 4.10 5.28
C LYS A 53 -10.18 3.16 4.83
N SER A 54 -10.70 3.36 3.62
CA SER A 54 -11.73 2.50 3.03
C SER A 54 -11.24 1.06 2.87
N PHE A 55 -10.01 0.87 2.39
CA PHE A 55 -9.40 -0.46 2.34
C PHE A 55 -9.36 -1.15 3.72
N MET A 56 -8.98 -0.43 4.78
CA MET A 56 -8.94 -0.98 6.13
C MET A 56 -10.34 -1.38 6.62
N GLU A 57 -11.34 -0.52 6.41
CA GLU A 57 -12.72 -0.76 6.84
C GLU A 57 -13.33 -1.97 6.09
N ASP A 58 -13.21 -2.01 4.75
CA ASP A 58 -13.77 -3.06 3.89
C ASP A 58 -13.16 -4.44 4.10
N ASN A 59 -11.93 -4.48 4.64
CA ASN A 59 -11.23 -5.72 4.99
C ASN A 59 -11.23 -5.99 6.50
N SER A 60 -11.90 -5.16 7.30
CA SER A 60 -11.93 -5.25 8.76
C SER A 60 -10.54 -5.42 9.36
N LEU A 61 -9.59 -4.60 8.88
CA LEU A 61 -8.19 -4.67 9.28
C LEU A 61 -8.05 -4.24 10.74
N GLN A 62 -7.42 -5.07 11.57
CA GLN A 62 -7.24 -4.81 12.99
C GLN A 62 -5.78 -4.49 13.35
N LEU A 63 -5.58 -3.93 14.53
CA LEU A 63 -4.25 -3.78 15.11
C LEU A 63 -3.60 -5.16 15.26
N GLY A 64 -2.37 -5.30 14.75
CA GLY A 64 -1.64 -6.57 14.73
C GLY A 64 -1.77 -7.36 13.43
N ASP A 65 -2.77 -7.07 12.59
CA ASP A 65 -2.83 -7.66 11.25
C ASP A 65 -1.63 -7.18 10.41
N VAL A 66 -1.09 -8.09 9.60
CA VAL A 66 0.05 -7.84 8.72
C VAL A 66 -0.40 -7.87 7.27
N CYS A 67 -0.22 -6.75 6.57
CA CYS A 67 -0.44 -6.66 5.12
C CYS A 67 0.87 -6.90 4.37
N ASN A 68 0.94 -7.99 3.62
CA ASN A 68 2.00 -8.25 2.66
C ASN A 68 1.63 -7.68 1.31
N PHE A 69 2.51 -6.88 0.71
CA PHE A 69 2.31 -6.24 -0.59
C PHE A 69 3.24 -6.84 -1.64
N GLU A 70 2.66 -7.37 -2.71
CA GLU A 70 3.39 -7.96 -3.83
C GLU A 70 3.11 -7.16 -5.10
N LEU A 71 4.16 -6.79 -5.86
CA LEU A 71 4.00 -6.05 -7.11
C LEU A 71 3.45 -6.98 -8.20
N VAL A 72 2.26 -6.67 -8.72
CA VAL A 72 1.61 -7.40 -9.82
C VAL A 72 1.92 -6.73 -11.15
N SER A 73 1.84 -5.39 -11.20
CA SER A 73 2.20 -4.59 -12.36
C SER A 73 3.17 -3.50 -11.96
N GLY A 74 4.33 -3.47 -12.62
CA GLY A 74 5.35 -2.45 -12.46
C GLY A 74 5.24 -1.31 -13.47
N ASP A 75 4.12 -1.22 -14.21
CA ASP A 75 3.88 -0.09 -15.11
C ASP A 75 3.85 1.21 -14.29
N PRO A 76 4.70 2.20 -14.58
CA PRO A 76 4.72 3.47 -13.86
C PRO A 76 3.40 4.26 -13.90
N THR A 77 2.49 3.91 -14.81
CA THR A 77 1.17 4.54 -14.99
C THR A 77 0.03 3.71 -14.39
N ASP A 78 0.26 2.42 -14.13
CA ASP A 78 -0.72 1.50 -13.53
C ASP A 78 -0.01 0.52 -12.58
N VAL A 79 0.37 1.04 -11.41
CA VAL A 79 1.03 0.25 -10.38
C VAL A 79 -0.02 -0.52 -9.59
N GLN A 80 0.07 -1.85 -9.65
CA GLN A 80 -0.85 -2.75 -8.96
C GLN A 80 -0.11 -3.57 -7.91
N LEU A 81 -0.63 -3.59 -6.70
CA LEU A 81 -0.12 -4.39 -5.58
C LEU A 81 -1.18 -5.41 -5.16
N ARG A 82 -0.82 -6.69 -5.19
CA ARG A 82 -1.59 -7.72 -4.51
C ARG A 82 -1.35 -7.58 -3.01
N VAL A 83 -2.41 -7.62 -2.23
CA VAL A 83 -2.35 -7.54 -0.78
C VAL A 83 -2.83 -8.86 -0.19
N THR A 84 -1.98 -9.48 0.62
CA THR A 84 -2.34 -10.65 1.43
C THR A 84 -2.35 -10.22 2.89
N ILE A 85 -3.48 -10.42 3.57
CA ILE A 85 -3.66 -10.02 4.97
C ILE A 85 -3.47 -11.25 5.85
N ALA A 86 -2.38 -11.29 6.61
CA ALA A 86 -2.18 -12.25 7.68
C ALA A 86 -2.80 -11.69 8.96
N ARG A 87 -3.74 -12.43 9.55
CA ARG A 87 -4.45 -11.99 10.75
C ARG A 87 -3.62 -12.21 11.99
N ALA A 88 -3.67 -11.26 12.91
CA ALA A 88 -3.07 -11.45 14.23
C ALA A 88 -3.69 -12.68 14.92
N CYS A 89 -2.88 -13.45 15.63
CA CYS A 89 -3.41 -14.45 16.57
C CYS A 89 -3.99 -13.71 17.79
N ALA A 90 -5.18 -14.14 18.23
CA ALA A 90 -5.81 -13.65 19.45
C ALA A 90 -5.16 -14.27 20.70
#